data_AF-A0A359ATI1-F1
#
_entry.id   AF-A0A359ATI1-F1
#
_cell.length_a   1.000
_cell.length_b   1.000
_cell.length_c   1.000
_cell.angle_alpha   90.00
_cell.angle_beta   90.00
_cell.angle_gamma   90.00
#
_symmetry.space_group_name_H-M   'P 1'
#
loop_
_entity.id
_entity.type
_entity.pdbx_description
1 polymer ?
#
loop_
_entity_poly.entity_id
_entity_poly.type
_entity_poly.pdbx_seq_one_letter_code
_entity_poly.pdbx_strand_id
1 'polypeptide(L)'
;EMDDRYELLMKAHVRTIKEYNDKFIKRRLNPKNGHRYLPYIVVVIDEFGDLIMTAGKEIEMPIARIAQKARAVGIHMVIATQRPTTNIITGTIKANFPARIAFRVTSQIDSRTILDMNGANQ
;
A
#
# COMPACT_ATOMS: atom_id res chain seq x y z
N GLU A 1 7.97 1.25 11.95
CA GLU A 1 6.96 0.17 11.83
C GLU A 1 7.26 -0.83 10.70
N MET A 2 7.25 -0.46 9.41
CA MET A 2 7.51 -1.44 8.32
C MET A 2 8.85 -2.16 8.50
N ASP A 3 9.92 -1.40 8.74
CA ASP A 3 11.27 -1.92 8.95
C ASP A 3 11.36 -2.76 10.25
N ASP A 4 10.73 -2.30 11.34
CA ASP A 4 10.67 -3.06 12.60
C ASP A 4 9.96 -4.42 12.44
N ARG A 5 8.88 -4.47 11.64
CA ARG A 5 8.21 -5.73 11.31
C ARG A 5 9.12 -6.65 10.51
N TYR A 6 9.90 -6.12 9.57
CA TYR A 6 10.89 -6.91 8.85
C TYR A 6 11.93 -7.52 9.79
N GLU A 7 12.42 -6.75 10.77
CA GLU A 7 13.34 -7.28 11.78
C GLU A 7 12.70 -8.40 12.61
N LEU A 8 11.44 -8.24 13.01
CA LEU A 8 10.71 -9.27 13.76
C LEU A 8 10.52 -10.55 12.94
N LEU A 9 10.17 -10.43 11.66
CA LEU A 9 10.06 -11.55 10.72
C LEU A 9 11.42 -12.26 10.57
N MET A 10 12.50 -11.50 10.42
CA MET A 10 13.87 -12.03 10.33
C MET A 10 14.27 -12.77 11.61
N LYS A 11 14.08 -12.16 12.79
CA LYS A 11 14.36 -12.80 14.10
C LYS A 11 13.54 -14.09 14.28
N ALA A 12 12.30 -14.11 13.79
CA ALA A 12 11.43 -15.27 13.83
C ALA A 12 11.69 -16.31 12.72
N HIS A 13 12.64 -16.04 11.80
CA HIS A 13 12.97 -16.90 10.65
C HIS A 13 11.73 -17.26 9.81
N VAL A 14 10.97 -16.23 9.43
CA VAL A 14 9.75 -16.33 8.59
C VAL A 14 9.72 -15.21 7.56
N ARG A 15 8.96 -15.40 6.48
CA ARG A 15 8.92 -14.45 5.37
C ARG A 15 7.67 -13.58 5.36
N THR A 16 6.61 -13.98 6.08
CA THR A 16 5.33 -13.28 6.06
C THR A 16 4.77 -13.05 7.46
N ILE A 17 3.96 -12.00 7.60
CA ILE A 17 3.20 -11.70 8.82
C ILE A 17 2.30 -12.87 9.25
N LYS A 18 1.76 -13.62 8.28
CA LYS A 18 0.89 -14.78 8.54
C LYS A 18 1.68 -15.87 9.28
N GLU A 19 2.82 -16.28 8.74
CA GLU A 19 3.71 -17.25 9.38
C GLU A 19 4.20 -16.77 10.75
N TYR A 20 4.55 -15.49 10.84
CA TYR A 20 4.98 -14.86 12.08
C TYR A 20 3.90 -14.96 13.16
N ASN A 21 2.67 -14.55 12.83
CA ASN A 21 1.54 -14.58 13.77
C ASN A 21 1.15 -16.01 14.14
N ASP A 22 1.20 -16.96 13.20
CA ASP A 22 0.98 -18.37 13.49
C ASP A 22 1.99 -18.90 14.51
N LYS A 23 3.29 -18.55 14.38
CA LYS A 23 4.31 -18.89 15.38
C LYS A 23 4.05 -18.20 16.72
N PHE A 24 3.63 -16.93 16.71
CA PHE A 24 3.32 -16.18 17.93
C PHE A 24 2.16 -16.82 18.71
N ILE A 25 1.04 -17.10 18.02
CA ILE A 25 -0.16 -17.73 18.61
C ILE A 25 0.18 -19.12 19.17
N LYS A 26 0.98 -19.91 18.45
CA LYS A 26 1.47 -21.23 18.90
C LYS A 26 2.53 -21.15 20.01
N ARG A 27 2.77 -19.97 20.58
CA ARG A 27 3.76 -19.70 21.65
C ARG A 27 5.18 -20.14 21.29
N ARG A 28 5.53 -20.07 20.00
CA ARG A 28 6.88 -20.38 19.49
C ARG A 28 7.79 -19.15 19.44
N LEU A 29 7.25 -17.97 19.74
CA LEU A 29 8.00 -16.71 19.84
C LEU A 29 7.90 -16.17 21.26
N ASN A 30 9.04 -15.83 21.86
CA ASN A 30 9.10 -15.38 23.26
C ASN A 30 8.87 -13.85 23.34
N PRO A 31 7.83 -13.38 24.06
CA PRO A 31 7.58 -11.95 24.21
C PRO A 31 8.71 -11.18 24.91
N LYS A 32 9.48 -11.85 25.77
CA LYS A 32 10.64 -11.23 26.45
C LYS A 32 11.77 -10.85 25.46
N ASN A 33 11.77 -11.45 24.28
CA ASN A 33 12.72 -11.13 23.20
C ASN A 33 12.18 -10.03 22.25
N GLY A 34 11.15 -9.29 22.67
CA GLY A 34 10.53 -8.22 21.88
C GLY A 34 9.49 -8.68 20.87
N HIS A 35 9.18 -9.99 20.82
CA HIS A 35 8.11 -10.49 19.95
C HIS A 35 6.73 -10.06 20.47
N ARG A 36 5.89 -9.60 19.56
CA ARG A 36 4.48 -9.27 19.80
C ARG A 36 3.63 -9.75 18.63
N TYR A 37 2.33 -9.93 18.83
CA TYR A 37 1.40 -10.15 17.73
C TYR A 37 1.40 -8.95 16.78
N LEU A 38 1.38 -9.19 15.47
CA LEU A 38 1.40 -8.14 14.46
C LEU A 38 0.03 -8.06 13.78
N PRO A 39 -0.83 -7.06 14.09
CA PRO A 39 -2.07 -6.87 13.36
C PRO A 39 -1.79 -6.41 11.92
N TYR A 40 -2.68 -6.74 10.99
CA TYR A 40 -2.66 -6.10 9.68
C TYR A 40 -2.95 -4.60 9.83
N ILE A 41 -2.21 -3.75 9.10
CA ILE A 41 -2.44 -2.31 9.06
C ILE A 41 -2.97 -1.97 7.68
N VAL A 42 -4.09 -1.26 7.64
CA VAL A 42 -4.65 -0.69 6.41
C VAL A 42 -4.56 0.82 6.51
N VAL A 43 -3.82 1.43 5.58
CA VAL A 43 -3.72 2.88 5.43
C VAL A 43 -4.68 3.30 4.33
N VAL A 44 -5.61 4.19 4.64
CA VAL A 44 -6.58 4.73 3.69
C VAL A 44 -6.31 6.21 3.50
N ILE A 45 -6.14 6.64 2.25
CA ILE A 45 -5.98 8.04 1.86
C ILE A 45 -7.16 8.38 0.96
N ASP A 46 -8.05 9.24 1.42
CA ASP A 46 -9.30 9.57 0.70
C ASP A 46 -9.05 10.47 -0.52
N GLU A 47 -8.14 11.46 -0.39
CA GLU A 47 -7.76 12.34 -1.48
C GLU A 47 -6.24 12.43 -1.58
N PHE A 48 -5.66 11.48 -2.30
CA PHE A 48 -4.23 11.40 -2.57
C PHE A 48 -3.73 12.58 -3.43
N GLY A 49 -4.59 13.15 -4.27
CA GLY A 49 -4.25 14.29 -5.12
C GLY A 49 -3.82 15.52 -4.34
N ASP A 50 -4.43 15.78 -3.18
CA ASP A 50 -4.06 16.91 -2.33
C ASP A 50 -2.65 16.74 -1.74
N LEU A 51 -2.26 15.52 -1.38
CA LEU A 51 -0.91 15.25 -0.88
C LEU A 51 0.16 15.46 -1.98
N ILE A 52 -0.12 14.98 -3.20
CA ILE A 52 0.78 15.17 -4.33
C ILE A 52 0.88 16.65 -4.72
N MET A 53 -0.21 17.40 -4.70
CA MET A 53 -0.18 18.83 -5.05
C MET A 53 0.53 19.67 -3.98
N THR A 54 0.55 19.22 -2.73
CA THR A 54 1.22 19.94 -1.63
C THR A 54 2.72 19.65 -1.57
N ALA A 55 3.11 18.39 -1.74
CA ALA A 55 4.49 17.93 -1.46
C ALA A 55 5.12 17.11 -2.60
N GLY A 56 4.38 16.82 -3.67
CA GLY A 56 4.87 16.18 -4.88
C GLY A 56 5.67 14.90 -4.62
N LYS A 57 6.93 14.89 -5.07
CA LYS A 57 7.83 13.73 -5.01
C LYS A 57 8.18 13.30 -3.58
N GLU A 58 8.13 14.21 -2.61
CA GLU A 58 8.44 13.88 -1.21
C GLU A 58 7.41 12.91 -0.61
N ILE A 59 6.18 12.92 -1.13
CA ILE A 59 5.11 11.99 -0.75
C ILE A 59 5.08 10.76 -1.66
N GLU A 60 5.31 10.93 -2.96
CA GLU A 60 5.24 9.83 -3.93
C GLU A 60 6.24 8.70 -3.62
N MET A 61 7.50 9.05 -3.31
CA MET A 61 8.55 8.06 -3.07
C MET A 61 8.29 7.17 -1.84
N PRO A 62 7.94 7.71 -0.64
CA PRO A 62 7.57 6.89 0.50
C PRO A 62 6.36 5.98 0.24
N ILE A 63 5.32 6.48 -0.45
CA ILE A 63 4.13 5.69 -0.78
C ILE A 63 4.49 4.53 -1.71
N ALA A 64 5.27 4.80 -2.76
CA ALA A 64 5.78 3.76 -3.65
C ALA A 64 6.61 2.71 -2.88
N ARG A 65 7.50 3.16 -1.98
CA ARG A 65 8.32 2.26 -1.13
C ARG A 65 7.45 1.35 -0.26
N ILE A 66 6.41 1.90 0.37
CA ILE A 66 5.46 1.11 1.17
C ILE A 66 4.76 0.12 0.26
N ALA A 67 4.11 0.56 -0.81
CA ALA A 67 3.37 -0.32 -1.72
C ALA A 67 4.23 -1.47 -2.27
N GLN A 68 5.51 -1.23 -2.54
CA GLN A 68 6.45 -2.24 -3.04
C GLN A 68 6.84 -3.31 -1.99
N LYS A 69 7.05 -2.92 -0.73
CA LYS A 69 7.67 -3.79 0.31
C LYS A 69 6.70 -4.25 1.40
N ALA A 70 5.60 -3.55 1.59
CA ALA A 70 4.72 -3.70 2.76
C ALA A 70 3.92 -5.01 2.79
N ARG A 71 3.72 -5.68 1.65
CA ARG A 71 2.88 -6.89 1.54
C ARG A 71 3.27 -7.99 2.53
N ALA A 72 4.57 -8.29 2.61
CA ALA A 72 5.08 -9.36 3.45
C ALA A 72 4.86 -9.08 4.96
N VAL A 73 4.93 -7.81 5.35
CA VAL A 73 4.77 -7.34 6.73
C VAL A 73 3.33 -6.94 7.08
N GLY A 74 2.37 -7.23 6.21
CA GLY A 74 0.94 -7.03 6.45
C GLY A 74 0.52 -5.57 6.57
N ILE A 75 1.19 -4.68 5.85
CA ILE A 75 0.76 -3.29 5.69
C ILE A 75 0.19 -3.14 4.28
N HIS A 76 -1.03 -2.64 4.17
CA HIS A 76 -1.76 -2.46 2.92
C HIS A 76 -2.22 -1.02 2.79
N MET A 77 -2.32 -0.53 1.56
CA MET A 77 -2.71 0.85 1.30
C MET A 77 -3.86 0.89 0.30
N VAL A 78 -4.85 1.73 0.59
CA VAL A 78 -5.93 2.12 -0.30
C VAL A 78 -5.80 3.62 -0.50
N ILE A 79 -5.55 4.03 -1.75
CA ILE A 79 -5.51 5.44 -2.12
C ILE A 79 -6.71 5.72 -3.03
N ALA A 80 -7.41 6.81 -2.72
CA ALA A 80 -8.50 7.34 -3.51
C ALA A 80 -8.16 8.77 -3.94
N THR A 81 -8.79 9.21 -5.02
CA THR A 81 -8.70 10.59 -5.51
C THR A 81 -9.88 10.88 -6.42
N GLN A 82 -10.35 12.11 -6.40
CA GLN A 82 -11.33 12.63 -7.35
C GLN A 82 -10.66 13.29 -8.57
N ARG A 83 -9.33 13.35 -8.62
CA ARG A 83 -8.56 14.02 -9.67
C ARG A 83 -7.74 13.00 -10.48
N PRO A 84 -8.36 12.28 -11.43
CA PRO A 84 -7.73 11.19 -12.19
C PRO A 84 -6.81 11.72 -13.32
N THR A 85 -5.86 12.59 -12.96
CA THR A 85 -4.89 13.18 -13.90
C THR A 85 -3.56 12.43 -13.86
N THR A 86 -2.79 12.48 -14.95
CA THR A 86 -1.46 11.85 -15.04
C THR A 86 -0.44 12.43 -14.07
N ASN A 87 -0.67 13.64 -13.57
CA ASN A 87 0.17 14.29 -12.56
C ASN A 87 -0.05 13.74 -11.15
N ILE A 88 -1.23 13.15 -10.90
CA ILE A 88 -1.59 12.53 -9.62
C ILE A 88 -1.39 11.02 -9.71
N ILE A 89 -1.92 10.38 -10.74
CA ILE A 89 -1.77 8.96 -11.01
C ILE A 89 -0.57 8.76 -11.94
N THR A 90 0.62 8.99 -11.38
CA THR A 90 1.89 8.89 -12.11
C THR A 90 2.20 7.44 -12.51
N GLY A 91 3.16 7.26 -13.43
CA GLY A 91 3.67 5.93 -13.78
C GLY A 91 4.23 5.15 -12.58
N THR A 92 4.89 5.84 -11.64
CA THR A 92 5.42 5.23 -10.41
C THR A 92 4.29 4.69 -9.54
N ILE A 93 3.21 5.45 -9.38
CA ILE A 93 2.03 5.02 -8.63
C ILE A 93 1.39 3.81 -9.33
N LYS A 94 1.15 3.89 -10.65
CA LYS A 94 0.58 2.76 -11.40
C LYS A 94 1.43 1.49 -11.29
N ALA A 95 2.76 1.60 -11.29
CA ALA A 95 3.66 0.46 -11.19
C ALA A 95 3.60 -0.25 -9.82
N ASN A 96 3.28 0.47 -8.75
CA ASN A 96 3.23 -0.09 -7.39
C ASN A 96 1.81 -0.46 -6.91
N PHE A 97 0.77 0.02 -7.60
CA PHE A 97 -0.64 -0.26 -7.30
C PHE A 97 -1.32 -0.96 -8.50
N PRO A 98 -1.15 -2.29 -8.64
CA PRO A 98 -1.71 -3.03 -9.77
C PRO A 98 -3.22 -3.27 -9.64
N ALA A 99 -3.76 -3.30 -8.41
CA ALA A 99 -5.20 -3.40 -8.18
C ALA A 99 -5.82 -2.01 -8.26
N ARG A 100 -6.78 -1.82 -9.17
CA ARG A 100 -7.39 -0.51 -9.46
C ARG A 100 -8.89 -0.64 -9.57
N ILE A 101 -9.59 0.36 -9.05
CA ILE A 101 -11.04 0.49 -9.10
C ILE A 101 -11.31 1.90 -9.62
N ALA A 102 -12.15 2.01 -10.64
CA ALA A 102 -12.65 3.28 -11.12
C ALA A 102 -14.17 3.31 -10.89
N PHE A 103 -14.63 4.35 -10.23
CA PHE A 103 -16.05 4.74 -10.29
C PHE A 103 -16.32 5.47 -11.61
N ARG A 104 -17.57 5.85 -11.84
CA ARG A 104 -17.96 6.58 -13.05
C ARG A 104 -17.13 7.87 -13.20
N VAL A 105 -16.48 8.02 -14.34
CA VAL A 105 -15.71 9.22 -14.72
C VAL A 105 -16.35 9.94 -15.90
N THR A 106 -15.95 11.18 -16.15
CA THR A 106 -16.55 12.02 -17.20
C THR A 106 -15.98 11.73 -18.58
N SER A 107 -14.73 11.27 -18.68
CA SER A 107 -14.04 11.10 -19.96
C SER A 107 -13.34 9.76 -20.13
N GLN A 108 -13.14 9.34 -21.39
CA GLN A 108 -12.32 8.18 -21.72
C GLN A 108 -10.85 8.37 -21.28
N ILE A 109 -10.37 9.62 -21.24
CA ILE A 109 -9.01 9.94 -20.80
C ILE A 109 -8.85 9.59 -19.33
N ASP A 110 -9.80 9.98 -18.48
CA ASP A 110 -9.77 9.66 -17.05
C ASP A 110 -9.86 8.15 -16.80
N SER A 111 -10.68 7.44 -17.58
CA SER A 111 -10.78 5.98 -17.52
C SER A 111 -9.42 5.33 -17.80
N ARG A 112 -8.71 5.78 -18.85
CA ARG A 112 -7.37 5.27 -19.19
C ARG A 112 -6.33 5.65 -18.14
N THR A 113 -6.43 6.83 -17.54
CA THR A 113 -5.50 7.24 -16.47
C THR A 113 -5.60 6.30 -15.27
N ILE A 114 -6.81 5.84 -14.91
CA ILE A 114 -7.01 4.94 -13.76
C ILE A 114 -6.78 3.47 -14.16
N LEU A 115 -7.41 2.99 -15.23
CA LEU A 115 -7.50 1.55 -15.55
C LEU A 115 -6.56 1.07 -16.65
N ASP A 116 -5.84 1.98 -17.31
CA ASP A 116 -5.14 1.72 -18.58
C ASP A 116 -6.08 1.21 -19.70
N MET A 117 -7.41 1.36 -19.54
CA MET A 117 -8.44 1.00 -20.51
C MET A 117 -9.67 1.91 -20.44
N ASN A 118 -10.51 1.85 -21.47
CA ASN A 118 -11.82 2.51 -21.47
C ASN A 118 -12.84 1.70 -20.64
N GLY A 119 -13.95 2.32 -20.25
CA GLY A 119 -15.10 1.63 -19.64
C GLY A 119 -15.68 2.34 -18.42
N ALA A 120 -14.87 3.08 -17.67
CA ALA A 120 -15.35 3.81 -16.49
C ALA A 120 -16.18 5.06 -16.84
N ASN A 121 -16.17 5.49 -18.11
CA ASN A 121 -16.90 6.67 -18.59
C ASN A 121 -18.29 6.36 -19.18
N GLN A 122 -18.70 5.09 -19.16
CA GLN A 122 -19.98 4.59 -19.66
C GLN A 122 -20.89 4.26 -18.47
#